data_AF-A0A1G6LLI5-F1
#
_entry.id   AF-A0A1G6LLI5-F1
#
_cell.length_a   1.000
_cell.length_b   1.000
_cell.length_c   1.000
_cell.angle_alpha   90.00
_cell.angle_beta   90.00
_cell.angle_gamma   90.00
#
_symmetry.space_group_name_H-M   'P 1'
#
loop_
_entity.id
_entity.type
_entity.pdbx_description
1 polymer ?
#
loop_
_entity_poly.entity_id
_entity_poly.type
_entity_poly.pdbx_seq_one_letter_code
_entity_poly.pdbx_strand_id
1 'polypeptide(L)'
;MNGKFAIGCMAALLSSAALAQVSLADLAKPPATARHFIIESTGGKHGDSWSWIAADGTRMARESLNLRGQVWEIDYSGKAGADGMPATMTIRGVTPQGDAGENFAVANGKASWKSPIDAGGAAYPGNAFYASYGGPMDTNAWFLERLLAAPGKTMKLLPGGEARAAKLTTMEVGQGAAKQTITLWAITGVSNSPIPLWADANDKFFGLTTGLTWLPDAYAGDMKQIQKVQADAMAAQAPILYNSLVKVPGSAVAFSHVKLFDADGLQFIPDQTVVVDKGVIVSVGPAASAKVPAGAQLIDGKGKTLVPGLWDCHMHVGDDYTGPQELSLGVTSVRDPGNDDLLTIDRRTRIAAGKLLFPHVYPSSLIDGKGPYTAQVANVATSQAEAIALVDRAKANGFTGVKFYGTFNPAWLPATTAEAHKQGLHVHGHIPAGIRPMDAIADGYDEITHINWIIMQAMPDSVIPVSNGIMRFEGPGRYAKDVDLDGAPMRAIVSTMATKHIYSDPTMVAFEGLYVPENGELSPSYAPFVGTLPPPPSAASAAAALQCPRI
;
A
#
# COMPACT_ATOMS: atom_id res chain seq x y z
N MET A 1 54.52 36.42 31.23
CA MET A 1 55.14 36.59 29.89
C MET A 1 55.75 35.25 29.53
N ASN A 2 55.52 34.56 28.43
CA ASN A 2 54.73 34.71 27.21
C ASN A 2 54.78 33.32 26.54
N GLY A 3 53.75 32.92 25.79
CA GLY A 3 53.90 31.85 24.79
C GLY A 3 52.74 30.86 24.73
N LYS A 4 51.59 31.31 24.23
CA LYS A 4 50.55 30.41 23.69
C LYS A 4 51.03 29.91 22.32
N PHE A 5 51.11 28.60 22.13
CA PHE A 5 51.20 27.98 20.81
C PHE A 5 49.78 27.62 20.36
N ALA A 6 49.33 28.24 19.28
CA ALA A 6 48.07 27.93 18.62
C ALA A 6 48.30 26.78 17.63
N ILE A 7 47.58 25.67 17.80
CA ILE A 7 47.44 24.62 16.79
C ILE A 7 46.14 24.89 16.04
N GLY A 8 46.27 25.30 14.78
CA GLY A 8 45.14 25.44 13.87
C GLY A 8 44.65 24.07 13.40
N CYS A 9 43.53 23.61 13.95
CA CYS A 9 42.72 22.57 13.32
C CYS A 9 41.79 23.22 12.30
N MET A 10 42.15 23.10 11.03
CA MET A 10 41.28 23.43 9.91
C MET A 10 40.24 22.31 9.78
N ALA A 11 39.10 22.47 10.45
CA ALA A 11 37.94 21.61 10.25
C ALA A 11 37.39 21.86 8.84
N ALA A 12 37.58 20.91 7.93
CA ALA A 12 36.88 20.88 6.67
C ALA A 12 35.39 20.64 6.94
N LEU A 13 34.64 21.73 7.05
CA LEU A 13 33.19 21.73 6.97
C LEU A 13 32.79 21.23 5.58
N LEU A 14 32.53 19.94 5.45
CA LEU A 14 31.65 19.42 4.40
C LEU A 14 30.25 19.86 4.78
N SER A 15 29.90 21.10 4.43
CA SER A 15 28.53 21.59 4.45
C SER A 15 27.74 20.83 3.40
N SER A 16 27.17 19.68 3.77
CA SER A 16 26.00 19.16 3.06
C SER A 16 24.83 20.07 3.41
N ALA A 17 24.75 21.22 2.73
CA ALA A 17 23.55 22.05 2.78
C ALA A 17 22.38 21.13 2.38
N ALA A 18 21.43 20.93 3.29
CA ALA A 18 20.11 20.51 2.87
C ALA A 18 19.65 21.59 1.87
N LEU A 19 19.52 21.23 0.60
CA LEU A 19 18.99 22.16 -0.38
C LEU A 19 17.59 22.55 0.09
N ALA A 20 17.31 23.85 0.13
CA ALA A 20 15.96 24.33 0.33
C ALA A 20 15.03 23.71 -0.72
N GLN A 21 13.77 23.50 -0.34
CA GLN A 21 12.71 23.02 -1.23
C GLN A 21 12.77 23.78 -2.57
N VAL A 22 12.97 23.03 -3.66
CA VAL A 22 13.11 23.59 -5.00
C VAL A 22 11.74 24.03 -5.50
N SER A 23 11.64 25.24 -6.04
CA SER A 23 10.36 25.73 -6.55
C SER A 23 9.94 24.91 -7.79
N LEU A 24 8.63 24.80 -8.03
CA LEU A 24 8.09 24.11 -9.21
C LEU A 24 8.69 24.64 -10.53
N ALA A 25 9.00 25.94 -10.58
CA ALA A 25 9.58 26.60 -11.75
C ALA A 25 11.04 26.17 -12.04
N ASP A 26 11.74 25.68 -11.01
CA ASP A 26 13.15 25.26 -11.07
C ASP A 26 13.33 23.75 -11.29
N LEU A 27 12.22 23.00 -11.31
CA LEU A 27 12.23 21.59 -11.71
C LEU A 27 12.51 21.46 -13.21
N ALA A 28 13.11 20.32 -13.58
CA ALA A 28 13.54 20.01 -14.92
C ALA A 28 12.36 20.08 -15.90
N LYS A 29 12.61 20.71 -17.05
CA LYS A 29 11.65 20.80 -18.15
C LYS A 29 11.97 19.71 -19.16
N PRO A 30 11.05 18.76 -19.42
CA PRO A 30 11.32 17.69 -20.37
C PRO A 30 11.49 18.27 -21.78
N PRO A 31 12.54 17.87 -22.53
CA PRO A 31 12.65 18.23 -23.94
C PRO A 31 11.56 17.52 -24.75
N ALA A 32 11.27 18.02 -25.96
CA ALA A 32 10.29 17.39 -26.86
C ALA A 32 10.67 15.95 -27.27
N THR A 33 11.95 15.58 -27.15
CA THR A 33 12.47 14.24 -27.41
C THR A 33 12.42 13.31 -26.19
N ALA A 34 11.98 13.80 -25.03
CA ALA A 34 11.85 12.98 -23.85
C ALA A 34 10.84 11.86 -24.09
N ARG A 35 11.16 10.67 -23.60
CA ARG A 35 10.21 9.57 -23.58
C ARG A 35 9.13 9.90 -22.55
N HIS A 36 7.89 9.88 -23.00
CA HIS A 36 6.72 10.23 -22.22
C HIS A 36 5.93 8.98 -21.79
N PHE A 37 5.39 9.02 -20.58
CA PHE A 37 4.51 8.01 -20.00
C PHE A 37 3.29 8.68 -19.38
N ILE A 38 2.12 8.10 -19.63
CA ILE A 38 0.88 8.50 -18.98
C ILE A 38 0.78 7.76 -17.65
N ILE A 39 0.42 8.48 -16.59
CA ILE A 39 0.06 7.90 -15.29
C ILE A 39 -1.46 7.79 -15.22
N GLU A 40 -1.99 6.58 -15.18
CA GLU A 40 -3.44 6.35 -15.22
C GLU A 40 -3.92 5.18 -14.35
N SER A 41 -5.22 5.14 -14.06
CA SER A 41 -5.93 4.00 -13.47
C SER A 41 -7.32 3.85 -14.08
N THR A 42 -8.18 2.99 -13.51
CA THR A 42 -9.58 2.89 -13.93
C THR A 42 -10.35 4.20 -13.71
N GLY A 43 -9.88 5.06 -12.80
CA GLY A 43 -10.41 6.41 -12.57
C GLY A 43 -10.02 7.44 -13.63
N GLY A 44 -9.13 7.08 -14.58
CA GLY A 44 -8.64 7.95 -15.65
C GLY A 44 -7.17 8.36 -15.45
N LYS A 45 -6.77 9.41 -16.17
CA LYS A 45 -5.41 9.99 -16.12
C LYS A 45 -5.20 10.79 -14.83
N HIS A 46 -4.07 10.58 -14.17
CA HIS A 46 -3.65 11.26 -12.94
C HIS A 46 -2.41 12.14 -13.13
N GLY A 47 -1.62 11.90 -14.18
CA GLY A 47 -0.37 12.62 -14.37
C GLY A 47 0.44 12.14 -15.55
N ASP A 48 1.68 12.60 -15.58
CA ASP A 48 2.63 12.41 -16.67
C ASP A 48 4.05 12.22 -16.10
N SER A 49 4.82 11.34 -16.72
CA SER A 49 6.21 11.05 -16.36
C SER A 49 7.08 11.06 -17.60
N TRP A 50 8.27 11.65 -17.50
CA TRP A 50 9.22 11.82 -18.61
C TRP A 50 10.60 11.33 -18.23
N SER A 51 11.31 10.75 -19.19
CA SER A 51 12.72 10.36 -19.06
C SER A 51 13.51 10.74 -20.31
N TRP A 52 14.76 11.18 -20.13
CA TRP A 52 15.67 11.49 -21.23
C TRP A 52 17.13 11.39 -20.79
N ILE A 53 18.04 11.32 -21.78
CA ILE A 53 19.48 11.44 -21.56
C ILE A 53 19.91 12.83 -22.04
N ALA A 54 20.53 13.61 -21.16
CA ALA A 54 21.10 14.91 -21.50
C ALA A 54 22.36 14.75 -22.37
N ALA A 55 22.78 15.84 -23.02
CA ALA A 55 23.94 15.82 -23.94
C ALA A 55 25.25 15.37 -23.28
N ASP A 56 25.40 15.57 -21.96
CA ASP A 56 26.57 15.14 -21.18
C ASP A 56 26.45 13.70 -20.65
N GLY A 57 25.44 12.95 -21.08
CA GLY A 57 25.17 11.59 -20.64
C GLY A 57 24.40 11.47 -19.31
N THR A 58 23.99 12.59 -18.70
CA THR A 58 23.17 12.57 -17.48
C THR A 58 21.80 11.97 -17.78
N ARG A 59 21.38 10.99 -16.98
CA ARG A 59 20.02 10.47 -16.99
C ARG A 59 19.11 11.46 -16.24
N MET A 60 18.04 11.90 -16.88
CA MET A 60 17.15 12.92 -16.36
C MET A 60 15.71 12.42 -16.39
N ALA A 61 14.90 12.83 -15.41
CA ALA A 61 13.47 12.56 -15.41
C ALA A 61 12.66 13.65 -14.73
N ARG A 62 11.36 13.67 -15.05
CA ARG A 62 10.36 14.58 -14.49
C ARG A 62 9.07 13.80 -14.28
N GLU A 63 8.39 14.00 -13.16
CA GLU A 63 7.07 13.40 -12.91
C GLU A 63 6.15 14.39 -12.23
N SER A 64 4.96 14.56 -12.79
CA SER A 64 3.86 15.39 -12.28
C SER A 64 2.64 14.49 -12.11
N LEU A 65 2.14 14.40 -10.90
CA LEU A 65 1.04 13.49 -10.54
C LEU A 65 0.10 14.19 -9.56
N ASN A 66 -1.20 14.11 -9.83
CA ASN A 66 -2.24 14.45 -8.87
C ASN A 66 -3.14 13.23 -8.64
N LEU A 67 -3.07 12.67 -7.44
CA LEU A 67 -3.89 11.55 -7.01
C LEU A 67 -4.87 12.00 -5.93
N ARG A 68 -6.07 12.42 -6.33
CA ARG A 68 -7.13 12.82 -5.38
C ARG A 68 -6.71 14.00 -4.48
N GLY A 69 -6.00 14.96 -5.06
CA GLY A 69 -5.47 16.14 -4.36
C GLY A 69 -4.09 15.93 -3.73
N GLN A 70 -3.58 14.69 -3.72
CA GLN A 70 -2.20 14.41 -3.35
C GLN A 70 -1.31 14.74 -4.56
N VAL A 71 -0.38 15.68 -4.41
CA VAL A 71 0.43 16.18 -5.53
C VAL A 71 1.88 15.74 -5.38
N TRP A 72 2.44 15.19 -6.46
CA TRP A 72 3.86 14.97 -6.62
C TRP A 72 4.35 15.83 -7.78
N GLU A 73 5.37 16.62 -7.50
CA GLU A 73 6.08 17.39 -8.51
C GLU A 73 7.57 17.16 -8.27
N ILE A 74 8.11 16.17 -8.95
CA ILE A 74 9.46 15.67 -8.68
C ILE A 74 10.27 15.60 -9.96
N ASP A 75 11.56 15.88 -9.84
CA ASP A 75 12.53 15.64 -10.90
C ASP A 75 13.73 14.84 -10.40
N TYR A 76 14.52 14.41 -11.36
CA TYR A 76 15.63 13.51 -11.13
C TYR A 76 16.77 13.80 -12.09
N SER A 77 17.99 13.69 -11.57
CA SER A 77 19.22 13.67 -12.35
C SER A 77 20.16 12.61 -11.78
N GLY A 78 20.80 11.81 -12.64
CA GLY A 78 21.76 10.80 -12.22
C GLY A 78 22.85 10.55 -13.25
N LYS A 79 24.06 10.28 -12.76
CA LYS A 79 25.22 9.93 -13.60
C LYS A 79 25.69 8.53 -13.28
N ALA A 80 25.91 7.75 -14.32
CA ALA A 80 26.46 6.41 -14.19
C ALA A 80 27.95 6.47 -13.84
N GLY A 81 28.41 5.55 -12.99
CA GLY A 81 29.81 5.24 -12.79
C GLY A 81 30.38 4.39 -13.92
N ALA A 82 31.66 4.08 -13.85
CA ALA A 82 32.33 3.22 -14.82
C ALA A 82 31.78 1.78 -14.84
N ASP A 83 31.15 1.33 -13.76
CA ASP A 83 30.45 0.05 -13.64
C ASP A 83 28.99 0.11 -14.13
N GLY A 84 28.55 1.27 -14.63
CA GLY A 84 27.19 1.49 -15.13
C GLY A 84 26.14 1.67 -14.04
N MET A 85 26.48 1.47 -12.76
CA MET A 85 25.61 1.76 -11.62
C MET A 85 25.55 3.27 -11.37
N PRO A 86 24.58 3.74 -10.57
CA PRO A 86 24.56 5.15 -10.20
C PRO A 86 25.84 5.52 -9.45
N ALA A 87 26.57 6.52 -9.95
CA ALA A 87 27.64 7.18 -9.22
C ALA A 87 27.11 8.43 -8.51
N THR A 88 26.11 9.09 -9.10
CA THR A 88 25.32 10.14 -8.44
C THR A 88 23.85 9.97 -8.77
N MET A 89 22.98 10.31 -7.81
CA MET A 89 21.55 10.53 -8.01
C MET A 89 21.11 11.72 -7.18
N THR A 90 20.27 12.57 -7.77
CA THR A 90 19.64 13.69 -7.09
C THR A 90 18.17 13.73 -7.51
N ILE A 91 17.29 13.62 -6.53
CA ILE A 91 15.86 13.82 -6.63
C ILE A 91 15.52 15.14 -5.96
N ARG A 92 14.64 15.93 -6.57
CA ARG A 92 14.18 17.22 -6.04
C ARG A 92 12.67 17.33 -6.22
N GLY A 93 12.07 18.22 -5.45
CA GLY A 93 10.66 18.59 -5.61
C GLY A 93 9.83 18.29 -4.37
N VAL A 94 8.56 17.99 -4.58
CA VAL A 94 7.59 17.80 -3.49
C VAL A 94 6.75 16.56 -3.68
N THR A 95 6.37 15.97 -2.56
CA THR A 95 5.38 14.91 -2.41
C THR A 95 4.27 15.42 -1.48
N PRO A 96 3.17 14.68 -1.31
CA PRO A 96 2.18 15.01 -0.28
C PRO A 96 2.77 15.07 1.14
N GLN A 97 3.87 14.34 1.38
CA GLN A 97 4.59 14.30 2.64
C GLN A 97 5.56 15.49 2.84
N GLY A 98 5.70 16.38 1.85
CA GLY A 98 6.61 17.54 1.88
C GLY A 98 7.77 17.39 0.91
N ASP A 99 8.96 17.83 1.31
CA ASP A 99 10.17 17.81 0.47
C ASP A 99 10.53 16.39 0.00
N ALA A 100 10.78 16.23 -1.31
CA ALA A 100 11.18 14.98 -1.94
C ALA A 100 12.72 14.81 -2.02
N GLY A 101 13.48 15.78 -1.52
CA GLY A 101 14.93 15.89 -1.70
C GLY A 101 15.70 14.65 -1.28
N GLU A 102 16.33 13.99 -2.25
CA GLU A 102 17.17 12.81 -2.00
C GLU A 102 18.46 12.89 -2.84
N ASN A 103 19.59 12.60 -2.21
CA ASN A 103 20.90 12.63 -2.85
C ASN A 103 21.66 11.34 -2.54
N PHE A 104 22.35 10.83 -3.54
CA PHE A 104 23.29 9.73 -3.44
C PHE A 104 24.55 10.05 -4.23
N ALA A 105 25.70 9.67 -3.68
CA ALA A 105 26.99 9.80 -4.36
C ALA A 105 27.94 8.67 -3.96
N VAL A 106 28.78 8.26 -4.91
CA VAL A 106 29.95 7.40 -4.69
C VAL A 106 31.21 8.22 -4.88
N ALA A 107 32.04 8.30 -3.84
CA ALA A 107 33.35 8.94 -3.90
C ALA A 107 34.37 8.16 -3.05
N ASN A 108 35.59 8.01 -3.57
CA ASN A 108 36.70 7.35 -2.86
C ASN A 108 36.33 5.95 -2.30
N GLY A 109 35.58 5.15 -3.07
CA GLY A 109 35.14 3.80 -2.66
C GLY A 109 34.06 3.79 -1.57
N LYS A 110 33.44 4.93 -1.27
CA LYS A 110 32.36 5.06 -0.29
C LYS A 110 31.09 5.59 -0.98
N ALA A 111 29.97 4.94 -0.69
CA ALA A 111 28.65 5.43 -1.01
C ALA A 111 28.11 6.28 0.16
N SER A 112 27.42 7.37 -0.14
CA SER A 112 26.72 8.21 0.84
C SER A 112 25.37 8.64 0.30
N TRP A 113 24.36 8.67 1.16
CA TRP A 113 23.02 9.12 0.82
C TRP A 113 22.40 10.00 1.90
N LYS A 114 21.43 10.80 1.47
CA LYS A 114 20.55 11.57 2.34
C LYS A 114 19.21 11.75 1.63
N SER A 115 18.13 11.36 2.28
CA SER A 115 16.73 11.54 1.87
C SER A 115 15.99 12.31 2.98
N PRO A 116 14.68 12.58 2.83
CA PRO A 116 13.89 13.20 3.90
C PRO A 116 13.74 12.31 5.15
N ILE A 117 14.06 11.03 5.03
CA ILE A 117 13.70 10.00 6.01
C ILE A 117 14.91 9.19 6.52
N ASP A 118 16.05 9.27 5.82
CA ASP A 118 17.27 8.54 6.17
C ASP A 118 18.51 9.28 5.66
N ALA A 119 19.65 9.08 6.31
CA ALA A 119 20.95 9.51 5.83
C ALA A 119 22.03 8.55 6.30
N GLY A 120 22.96 8.22 5.41
CA GLY A 120 23.96 7.22 5.73
C GLY A 120 25.11 7.15 4.74
N GLY A 121 25.97 6.18 4.98
CA GLY A 121 27.03 5.83 4.05
C GLY A 121 27.56 4.44 4.32
N ALA A 122 28.03 3.79 3.27
CA ALA A 122 28.55 2.44 3.30
C ALA A 122 29.78 2.34 2.38
N ALA A 123 30.61 1.31 2.59
CA ALA A 123 31.62 0.96 1.59
C ALA A 123 30.91 0.63 0.26
N TYR A 124 31.42 1.15 -0.85
CA TYR A 124 30.87 0.86 -2.17
C TYR A 124 31.53 -0.41 -2.72
N PRO A 125 30.82 -1.53 -2.82
CA PRO A 125 31.42 -2.80 -3.22
C PRO A 125 31.66 -2.92 -4.74
N GLY A 126 31.31 -1.89 -5.52
CA GLY A 126 31.17 -1.98 -6.98
C GLY A 126 29.90 -2.76 -7.37
N ASN A 127 29.35 -2.46 -8.55
CA ASN A 127 28.18 -3.17 -9.10
C ASN A 127 26.98 -3.25 -8.12
N ALA A 128 26.79 -2.23 -7.29
CA ALA A 128 25.65 -2.13 -6.38
C ALA A 128 24.76 -0.96 -6.79
N PHE A 129 23.45 -1.21 -6.86
CA PHE A 129 22.47 -0.21 -7.24
C PHE A 129 21.93 0.51 -6.01
N TYR A 130 21.91 1.83 -6.01
CA TYR A 130 21.24 2.59 -4.96
C TYR A 130 19.73 2.56 -5.16
N ALA A 131 19.03 1.90 -4.25
CA ALA A 131 17.57 1.87 -4.23
C ALA A 131 17.07 3.15 -3.54
N SER A 132 16.73 4.16 -4.33
CA SER A 132 16.20 5.42 -3.79
C SER A 132 14.89 5.20 -3.03
N TYR A 133 14.65 6.05 -2.04
CA TYR A 133 13.38 6.05 -1.32
C TYR A 133 12.23 6.49 -2.23
N GLY A 134 12.44 7.56 -3.00
CA GLY A 134 11.45 8.10 -3.91
C GLY A 134 11.97 8.31 -5.33
N GLY A 135 11.37 9.28 -6.00
CA GLY A 135 11.77 9.74 -7.33
C GLY A 135 10.79 9.37 -8.44
N PRO A 136 10.94 9.98 -9.63
CA PRO A 136 10.17 9.64 -10.82
C PRO A 136 10.32 8.16 -11.20
N MET A 137 9.38 7.62 -11.99
CA MET A 137 9.42 6.26 -12.54
C MET A 137 10.77 5.85 -13.18
N ASP A 138 11.54 6.81 -13.68
CA ASP A 138 12.83 6.55 -14.29
C ASP A 138 13.89 5.94 -13.34
N THR A 139 13.76 6.12 -12.03
CA THR A 139 14.61 5.42 -11.04
C THR A 139 14.40 3.91 -11.12
N ASN A 140 13.14 3.47 -11.21
CA ASN A 140 12.74 2.07 -11.43
C ASN A 140 13.17 1.57 -12.82
N ALA A 141 13.09 2.43 -13.84
CA ALA A 141 13.55 2.09 -15.17
C ALA A 141 15.06 1.79 -15.19
N TRP A 142 15.88 2.64 -14.55
CA TRP A 142 17.32 2.40 -14.45
C TRP A 142 17.63 1.13 -13.67
N PHE A 143 16.94 0.95 -12.54
CA PHE A 143 17.07 -0.24 -11.71
C PHE A 143 16.82 -1.52 -12.51
N LEU A 144 15.69 -1.61 -13.22
CA LEU A 144 15.35 -2.77 -14.03
C LEU A 144 16.41 -3.01 -15.12
N GLU A 145 16.79 -1.99 -15.87
CA GLU A 145 17.78 -2.11 -16.94
C GLU A 145 19.13 -2.64 -16.42
N ARG A 146 19.58 -2.20 -15.25
CA ARG A 146 20.81 -2.70 -14.62
C ARG A 146 20.65 -4.12 -14.12
N LEU A 147 19.52 -4.43 -13.49
CA LEU A 147 19.21 -5.77 -13.01
C LEU A 147 19.15 -6.79 -14.14
N LEU A 148 18.57 -6.42 -15.29
CA LEU A 148 18.49 -7.29 -16.46
C LEU A 148 19.85 -7.52 -17.15
N ALA A 149 20.71 -6.51 -17.13
CA ALA A 149 22.08 -6.61 -17.63
C ALA A 149 23.01 -7.41 -16.69
N ALA A 150 22.67 -7.54 -15.40
CA ALA A 150 23.50 -8.20 -14.41
C ALA A 150 23.59 -9.72 -14.64
N PRO A 151 24.77 -10.34 -14.40
CA PRO A 151 24.92 -11.80 -14.43
C PRO A 151 23.91 -12.49 -13.52
N GLY A 152 23.24 -13.52 -14.04
CA GLY A 152 22.20 -14.24 -13.29
C GLY A 152 21.01 -13.38 -12.87
N LYS A 153 20.83 -12.19 -13.48
CA LYS A 153 19.71 -11.27 -13.20
C LYS A 153 19.60 -10.92 -11.71
N THR A 154 20.75 -10.83 -11.03
CA THR A 154 20.86 -10.61 -9.60
C THR A 154 21.79 -9.43 -9.34
N MET A 155 21.43 -8.55 -8.40
CA MET A 155 22.15 -7.30 -8.17
C MET A 155 22.13 -6.89 -6.70
N LYS A 156 23.29 -6.52 -6.15
CA LYS A 156 23.38 -5.95 -4.80
C LYS A 156 22.73 -4.57 -4.76
N LEU A 157 22.14 -4.26 -3.63
CA LEU A 157 21.49 -2.97 -3.38
C LEU A 157 22.22 -2.19 -2.29
N LEU A 158 22.10 -0.87 -2.36
CA LEU A 158 22.41 0.06 -1.27
C LEU A 158 21.09 0.68 -0.80
N PRO A 159 20.91 0.87 0.52
CA PRO A 159 21.88 0.69 1.61
C PRO A 159 22.18 -0.77 2.00
N GLY A 160 21.38 -1.72 1.52
CA GLY A 160 21.63 -3.15 1.67
C GLY A 160 20.64 -3.96 0.85
N GLY A 161 20.79 -5.29 0.89
CA GLY A 161 19.91 -6.23 0.19
C GLY A 161 20.40 -6.66 -1.18
N GLU A 162 19.61 -7.50 -1.84
CA GLU A 162 19.90 -8.05 -3.16
C GLU A 162 18.60 -8.23 -3.93
N ALA A 163 18.55 -7.70 -5.14
CA ALA A 163 17.43 -7.87 -6.05
C ALA A 163 17.67 -9.05 -7.00
N ARG A 164 16.59 -9.72 -7.40
CA ARG A 164 16.59 -10.75 -8.45
C ARG A 164 15.42 -10.56 -9.40
N ALA A 165 15.65 -10.76 -10.70
CA ALA A 165 14.59 -10.78 -11.72
C ALA A 165 14.36 -12.19 -12.27
N ALA A 166 13.10 -12.65 -12.24
CA ALA A 166 12.66 -13.89 -12.88
C ALA A 166 11.70 -13.57 -14.03
N LYS A 167 11.98 -14.09 -15.23
CA LYS A 167 11.08 -13.94 -16.38
C LYS A 167 9.82 -14.76 -16.13
N LEU A 168 8.65 -14.14 -16.28
CA LEU A 168 7.36 -14.81 -16.14
C LEU A 168 6.75 -15.18 -17.50
N THR A 169 6.60 -14.20 -18.39
CA THR A 169 5.93 -14.39 -19.68
C THR A 169 6.32 -13.29 -20.68
N THR A 170 5.81 -13.40 -21.90
CA THR A 170 5.92 -12.39 -22.96
C THR A 170 4.57 -12.14 -23.60
N MET A 171 4.36 -10.95 -24.16
CA MET A 171 3.19 -10.64 -24.99
C MET A 171 3.52 -9.63 -26.09
N GLU A 172 2.69 -9.61 -27.13
CA GLU A 172 2.72 -8.56 -28.16
C GLU A 172 1.86 -7.38 -27.72
N VAL A 173 2.35 -6.16 -27.96
CA VAL A 173 1.65 -4.89 -27.73
C VAL A 173 1.82 -3.96 -28.93
N GLY A 174 0.98 -2.94 -29.03
CA GLY A 174 1.01 -1.94 -30.08
C GLY A 174 0.50 -2.46 -31.43
N GLN A 175 0.43 -1.54 -32.38
CA GLN A 175 -0.01 -1.79 -33.75
C GLN A 175 0.92 -1.11 -34.76
N GLY A 176 0.94 -1.63 -35.99
CA GLY A 176 1.76 -1.06 -37.07
C GLY A 176 3.24 -0.95 -36.69
N ALA A 177 3.82 0.25 -36.83
CA ALA A 177 5.22 0.53 -36.51
C ALA A 177 5.54 0.49 -35.00
N ALA A 178 4.53 0.59 -34.13
CA ALA A 178 4.70 0.48 -32.69
C ALA A 178 4.55 -0.96 -32.18
N LYS A 179 4.27 -1.94 -33.05
CA LYS A 179 4.11 -3.33 -32.64
C LYS A 179 5.43 -3.89 -32.12
N GLN A 180 5.44 -4.46 -30.92
CA GLN A 180 6.62 -5.11 -30.34
C GLN A 180 6.26 -6.19 -29.31
N THR A 181 7.22 -7.08 -29.05
CA THR A 181 7.16 -8.02 -27.94
C THR A 181 7.68 -7.36 -26.66
N ILE A 182 6.92 -7.48 -25.57
CA ILE A 182 7.33 -7.10 -24.22
C ILE A 182 7.44 -8.33 -23.32
N THR A 183 8.35 -8.28 -22.34
CA THR A 183 8.62 -9.35 -21.37
C THR A 183 8.24 -8.91 -19.97
N LEU A 184 7.48 -9.74 -19.26
CA LEU A 184 7.17 -9.54 -17.86
C LEU A 184 8.23 -10.20 -16.98
N TRP A 185 8.76 -9.42 -16.03
CA TRP A 185 9.69 -9.85 -15.02
C TRP A 185 9.09 -9.69 -13.62
N ALA A 186 9.23 -10.72 -12.77
CA ALA A 186 8.98 -10.62 -11.34
C ALA A 186 10.27 -10.25 -10.62
N ILE A 187 10.28 -9.12 -9.92
CA ILE A 187 11.43 -8.64 -9.17
C ILE A 187 11.27 -8.92 -7.69
N THR A 188 12.24 -9.59 -7.08
CA THR A 188 12.23 -9.94 -5.65
C THR A 188 13.39 -9.29 -4.91
N GLY A 189 13.29 -9.17 -3.58
CA GLY A 189 14.32 -8.58 -2.72
C GLY A 189 14.19 -7.07 -2.47
N VAL A 190 13.19 -6.44 -3.09
CA VAL A 190 12.92 -4.99 -2.99
C VAL A 190 11.55 -4.66 -2.37
N SER A 191 10.71 -5.67 -2.12
CA SER A 191 9.38 -5.52 -1.51
C SER A 191 8.97 -6.83 -0.81
N ASN A 192 7.91 -6.79 0.00
CA ASN A 192 7.33 -7.96 0.69
C ASN A 192 6.66 -8.95 -0.29
N SER A 193 6.38 -8.49 -1.51
CA SER A 193 5.85 -9.26 -2.63
C SER A 193 6.72 -9.02 -3.87
N PRO A 194 6.81 -9.96 -4.83
CA PRO A 194 7.49 -9.69 -6.09
C PRO A 194 6.82 -8.55 -6.85
N ILE A 195 7.62 -7.60 -7.35
CA ILE A 195 7.16 -6.46 -8.14
C ILE A 195 7.17 -6.85 -9.62
N PRO A 196 6.03 -6.82 -10.33
CA PRO A 196 6.00 -7.05 -11.77
C PRO A 196 6.49 -5.80 -12.53
N LEU A 197 7.46 -5.96 -13.41
CA LEU A 197 7.92 -4.90 -14.33
C LEU A 197 7.99 -5.42 -15.76
N TRP A 198 7.57 -4.59 -16.71
CA TRP A 198 7.64 -4.91 -18.13
C TRP A 198 8.90 -4.33 -18.75
N ALA A 199 9.57 -5.14 -19.56
CA ALA A 199 10.69 -4.72 -20.40
C ALA A 199 10.34 -4.89 -21.89
N ASP A 200 10.89 -4.04 -22.74
CA ASP A 200 10.76 -4.12 -24.19
C ASP A 200 11.70 -5.19 -24.79
N ALA A 201 11.70 -5.31 -26.11
CA ALA A 201 12.53 -6.28 -26.84
C ALA A 201 14.05 -6.08 -26.65
N ASN A 202 14.48 -4.93 -26.13
CA ASN A 202 15.88 -4.57 -25.88
C ASN A 202 16.23 -4.57 -24.38
N ASP A 203 15.42 -5.24 -23.55
CA ASP A 203 15.54 -5.26 -22.09
C ASP A 203 15.51 -3.85 -21.45
N LYS A 204 14.86 -2.88 -22.12
CA LYS A 204 14.60 -1.55 -21.56
C LYS A 204 13.27 -1.54 -20.85
N PHE A 205 13.15 -0.75 -19.80
CA PHE A 205 11.87 -0.57 -19.10
C PHE A 205 10.78 -0.16 -20.10
N PHE A 206 9.71 -0.94 -20.16
CA PHE A 206 8.55 -0.68 -21.00
C PHE A 206 7.47 0.04 -20.21
N GLY A 207 7.13 -0.47 -19.02
CA GLY A 207 6.09 0.09 -18.17
C GLY A 207 5.85 -0.70 -16.88
N LEU A 208 4.99 -0.14 -16.04
CA LEU A 208 4.51 -0.72 -14.79
C LEU A 208 2.98 -0.65 -14.81
N THR A 209 2.29 -1.76 -14.58
CA THR A 209 0.81 -1.78 -14.56
C THR A 209 0.31 -2.33 -13.23
N THR A 210 0.11 -1.47 -12.24
CA THR A 210 -0.47 -1.83 -10.93
C THR A 210 -1.78 -1.06 -10.74
N GLY A 211 -2.18 -0.75 -9.49
CA GLY A 211 -3.31 0.15 -9.25
C GLY A 211 -3.14 1.53 -9.90
N LEU A 212 -1.89 1.97 -10.09
CA LEU A 212 -1.50 3.00 -11.04
C LEU A 212 -0.61 2.40 -12.13
N THR A 213 -0.79 2.91 -13.34
CA THR A 213 -0.12 2.43 -14.54
C THR A 213 0.73 3.54 -15.16
N TRP A 214 1.97 3.21 -15.50
CA TRP A 214 2.89 4.03 -16.29
C TRP A 214 3.15 3.30 -17.61
N LEU A 215 2.53 3.78 -18.68
CA LEU A 215 2.73 3.24 -20.03
C LEU A 215 3.09 4.37 -20.99
N PRO A 216 3.94 4.12 -22.00
CA PRO A 216 4.15 5.09 -23.05
C PRO A 216 2.84 5.35 -23.81
N ASP A 217 2.60 6.59 -24.24
CA ASP A 217 1.35 7.04 -24.87
C ASP A 217 0.87 6.11 -25.99
N ALA A 218 1.80 5.58 -26.78
CA ALA A 218 1.51 4.68 -27.89
C ALA A 218 0.85 3.35 -27.48
N TYR A 219 0.87 2.99 -26.19
CA TYR A 219 0.37 1.72 -25.65
C TYR A 219 -0.71 1.90 -24.58
N ALA A 220 -1.21 3.12 -24.34
CA ALA A 220 -2.28 3.35 -23.38
C ALA A 220 -3.54 2.48 -23.69
N GLY A 221 -3.81 2.24 -24.97
CA GLY A 221 -4.89 1.35 -25.42
C GLY A 221 -4.72 -0.13 -25.05
N ASP A 222 -3.50 -0.59 -24.78
CA ASP A 222 -3.18 -1.99 -24.45
C ASP A 222 -3.24 -2.26 -22.94
N MET A 223 -3.41 -1.23 -22.10
CA MET A 223 -3.30 -1.31 -20.63
C MET A 223 -4.06 -2.51 -20.04
N LYS A 224 -5.34 -2.67 -20.38
CA LYS A 224 -6.18 -3.73 -19.82
C LYS A 224 -5.68 -5.13 -20.19
N GLN A 225 -5.18 -5.29 -21.41
CA GLN A 225 -4.63 -6.57 -21.86
C GLN A 225 -3.31 -6.88 -21.14
N ILE A 226 -2.44 -5.87 -20.99
CA ILE A 226 -1.18 -5.98 -20.25
C ILE A 226 -1.45 -6.38 -18.79
N GLN A 227 -2.38 -5.68 -18.13
CA GLN A 227 -2.79 -5.98 -16.75
C GLN A 227 -3.33 -7.41 -16.61
N LYS A 228 -4.15 -7.87 -17.55
CA LYS A 228 -4.68 -9.25 -17.53
C LYS A 228 -3.57 -10.29 -17.65
N VAL A 229 -2.66 -10.15 -18.62
CA VAL A 229 -1.54 -11.07 -18.80
C VAL A 229 -0.62 -11.06 -17.58
N GLN A 230 -0.39 -9.88 -17.00
CA GLN A 230 0.38 -9.74 -15.77
C GLN A 230 -0.27 -10.48 -14.61
N ALA A 231 -1.56 -10.26 -14.37
CA ALA A 231 -2.31 -10.90 -13.29
C ALA A 231 -2.27 -12.43 -13.42
N ASP A 232 -2.49 -12.96 -14.62
CA ASP A 232 -2.44 -14.40 -14.88
C ASP A 232 -1.06 -14.99 -14.61
N ALA A 233 -0.01 -14.32 -15.06
CA ALA A 233 1.37 -14.77 -14.89
C ALA A 233 1.82 -14.74 -13.42
N MET A 234 1.37 -13.74 -12.66
CA MET A 234 1.60 -13.64 -11.22
C MET A 234 0.81 -14.72 -10.46
N ALA A 235 -0.46 -14.92 -10.79
CA ALA A 235 -1.31 -15.95 -10.19
C ALA A 235 -0.78 -17.38 -10.42
N ALA A 236 -0.12 -17.62 -11.57
CA ALA A 236 0.52 -18.89 -11.88
C ALA A 236 1.68 -19.25 -10.92
N GLN A 237 2.21 -18.29 -10.15
CA GLN A 237 3.26 -18.53 -9.15
C GLN A 237 2.69 -19.05 -7.82
N ALA A 238 1.44 -18.72 -7.49
CA ALA A 238 0.84 -19.01 -6.19
C ALA A 238 0.83 -20.51 -5.80
N PRO A 239 0.57 -21.47 -6.72
CA PRO A 239 0.58 -22.89 -6.37
C PRO A 239 1.92 -23.41 -5.84
N ILE A 240 3.05 -22.82 -6.28
CA ILE A 240 4.39 -23.21 -5.81
C ILE A 240 4.48 -22.93 -4.31
N LEU A 241 4.10 -21.71 -3.89
CA LEU A 241 4.12 -21.32 -2.49
C LEU A 241 3.11 -22.13 -1.67
N TYR A 242 1.88 -22.29 -2.17
CA TYR A 242 0.84 -23.12 -1.53
C TYR A 242 1.36 -24.52 -1.22
N ASN A 243 1.89 -25.23 -2.23
CA ASN A 243 2.38 -26.60 -2.06
C ASN A 243 3.58 -26.70 -1.13
N SER A 244 4.39 -25.63 -1.00
CA SER A 244 5.54 -25.60 -0.09
C SER A 244 5.16 -25.37 1.37
N LEU A 245 4.05 -24.68 1.64
CA LEU A 245 3.65 -24.25 2.98
C LEU A 245 2.51 -25.08 3.58
N VAL A 246 1.54 -25.49 2.76
CA VAL A 246 0.28 -26.06 3.25
C VAL A 246 0.45 -27.55 3.55
N LYS A 247 0.13 -27.92 4.80
CA LYS A 247 0.00 -29.31 5.24
C LYS A 247 -1.38 -29.50 5.84
N VAL A 248 -2.22 -30.29 5.19
CA VAL A 248 -3.53 -30.66 5.72
C VAL A 248 -3.38 -31.92 6.59
N PRO A 249 -3.72 -31.87 7.89
CA PRO A 249 -3.67 -33.04 8.75
C PRO A 249 -4.60 -34.16 8.22
N GLY A 250 -4.09 -35.39 8.14
CA GLY A 250 -4.87 -36.56 7.71
C GLY A 250 -5.76 -37.17 8.82
N SER A 251 -5.72 -36.60 10.03
CA SER A 251 -6.46 -37.03 11.22
C SER A 251 -6.87 -35.79 12.03
N ALA A 252 -7.75 -35.97 13.01
CA ALA A 252 -8.10 -34.90 13.95
C ALA A 252 -6.85 -34.36 14.66
N VAL A 253 -6.84 -33.06 14.98
CA VAL A 253 -5.78 -32.40 15.75
C VAL A 253 -6.33 -32.03 17.11
N ALA A 254 -5.66 -32.43 18.18
CA ALA A 254 -5.99 -32.06 19.54
C ALA A 254 -4.91 -31.13 20.12
N PHE A 255 -5.30 -29.90 20.45
CA PHE A 255 -4.47 -28.96 21.20
C PHE A 255 -4.72 -29.19 22.69
N SER A 256 -3.85 -29.93 23.37
CA SER A 256 -4.03 -30.34 24.78
C SER A 256 -3.36 -29.39 25.76
N HIS A 257 -3.88 -29.30 26.98
CA HIS A 257 -3.31 -28.52 28.08
C HIS A 257 -3.06 -27.04 27.76
N VAL A 258 -3.90 -26.44 26.92
CA VAL A 258 -3.82 -25.02 26.57
C VAL A 258 -4.47 -24.16 27.64
N LYS A 259 -3.99 -22.92 27.80
CA LYS A 259 -4.77 -21.83 28.39
C LYS A 259 -5.66 -21.24 27.29
N LEU A 260 -6.96 -21.54 27.30
CA LEU A 260 -7.89 -21.08 26.28
C LEU A 260 -8.32 -19.64 26.56
N PHE A 261 -8.28 -18.76 25.57
CA PHE A 261 -8.99 -17.49 25.63
C PHE A 261 -10.42 -17.67 25.13
N ASP A 262 -11.37 -17.50 26.04
CA ASP A 262 -12.80 -17.43 25.75
C ASP A 262 -13.15 -15.97 25.47
N ALA A 263 -13.34 -15.66 24.18
CA ALA A 263 -13.62 -14.30 23.72
C ALA A 263 -15.02 -13.82 24.14
N ASP A 264 -16.01 -14.72 24.26
CA ASP A 264 -17.36 -14.35 24.67
C ASP A 264 -17.40 -14.01 26.17
N GLY A 265 -16.71 -14.82 26.98
CA GLY A 265 -16.57 -14.60 28.42
C GLY A 265 -15.48 -13.60 28.82
N LEU A 266 -14.69 -13.11 27.85
CA LEU A 266 -13.52 -12.23 28.04
C LEU A 266 -12.55 -12.75 29.13
N GLN A 267 -12.31 -14.06 29.15
CA GLN A 267 -11.56 -14.72 30.21
C GLN A 267 -10.59 -15.76 29.67
N PHE A 268 -9.58 -16.08 30.49
CA PHE A 268 -8.69 -17.19 30.20
C PHE A 268 -9.04 -18.40 31.06
N ILE A 269 -9.34 -19.51 30.39
CA ILE A 269 -9.69 -20.78 31.03
C ILE A 269 -8.46 -21.69 31.01
N PRO A 270 -7.93 -22.10 32.17
CA PRO A 270 -6.75 -22.94 32.24
C PRO A 270 -7.05 -24.39 31.84
N ASP A 271 -6.01 -25.09 31.41
CA ASP A 271 -5.97 -26.54 31.22
C ASP A 271 -7.14 -27.12 30.41
N GLN A 272 -7.33 -26.56 29.22
CA GLN A 272 -8.32 -27.02 28.25
C GLN A 272 -7.69 -27.91 27.18
N THR A 273 -8.53 -28.71 26.54
CA THR A 273 -8.21 -29.38 25.28
C THR A 273 -9.22 -28.98 24.22
N VAL A 274 -8.73 -28.59 23.04
CA VAL A 274 -9.54 -28.26 21.86
C VAL A 274 -9.24 -29.27 20.77
N VAL A 275 -10.28 -29.92 20.25
CA VAL A 275 -10.16 -30.92 19.18
C VAL A 275 -10.77 -30.35 17.90
N VAL A 276 -9.98 -30.38 16.83
CA VAL A 276 -10.37 -29.99 15.48
C VAL A 276 -10.35 -31.21 14.58
N ASP A 277 -11.44 -31.49 13.88
CA ASP A 277 -11.51 -32.53 12.85
C ASP A 277 -12.01 -31.92 11.54
N LYS A 278 -11.30 -32.19 10.44
CA LYS A 278 -11.60 -31.67 9.09
C LYS A 278 -11.90 -30.17 9.05
N GLY A 279 -11.12 -29.39 9.82
CA GLY A 279 -11.24 -27.93 9.87
C GLY A 279 -12.38 -27.40 10.77
N VAL A 280 -13.07 -28.27 11.51
CA VAL A 280 -14.15 -27.88 12.42
C VAL A 280 -13.79 -28.24 13.86
N ILE A 281 -14.08 -27.34 14.81
CA ILE A 281 -13.95 -27.62 16.23
C ILE A 281 -15.05 -28.62 16.63
N VAL A 282 -14.67 -29.80 17.10
CA VAL A 282 -15.60 -30.89 17.49
C VAL A 282 -15.69 -31.09 19.00
N SER A 283 -14.72 -30.58 19.77
CA SER A 283 -14.75 -30.64 21.23
C SER A 283 -13.91 -29.52 21.84
N VAL A 284 -14.42 -28.91 22.91
CA VAL A 284 -13.71 -27.99 23.80
C VAL A 284 -14.07 -28.38 25.23
N GLY A 285 -13.08 -28.50 26.11
CA GLY A 285 -13.35 -28.72 27.53
C GLY A 285 -12.10 -29.03 28.36
N PRO A 286 -12.27 -29.29 29.67
CA PRO A 286 -11.16 -29.56 30.58
C PRO A 286 -10.32 -30.73 30.09
N ALA A 287 -8.99 -30.60 30.13
CA ALA A 287 -8.07 -31.62 29.62
C ALA A 287 -8.29 -32.99 30.27
N ALA A 288 -8.66 -33.02 31.56
CA ALA A 288 -8.95 -34.24 32.31
C ALA A 288 -10.14 -35.06 31.78
N SER A 289 -11.07 -34.43 31.04
CA SER A 289 -12.31 -35.06 30.57
C SER A 289 -12.58 -34.90 29.07
N ALA A 290 -11.71 -34.22 28.34
CA ALA A 290 -11.88 -33.98 26.91
C ALA A 290 -11.78 -35.28 26.10
N LYS A 291 -12.68 -35.45 25.12
CA LYS A 291 -12.72 -36.64 24.27
C LYS A 291 -11.81 -36.42 23.06
N VAL A 292 -10.62 -37.00 23.10
CA VAL A 292 -9.67 -36.99 21.98
C VAL A 292 -9.87 -38.25 21.12
N PRO A 293 -10.18 -38.12 19.81
CA PRO A 293 -10.31 -39.27 18.91
C PRO A 293 -9.03 -40.10 18.84
N ALA A 294 -9.17 -41.42 18.70
CA ALA A 294 -8.02 -42.31 18.52
C ALA A 294 -7.25 -41.94 17.24
N GLY A 295 -5.91 -41.88 17.33
CA GLY A 295 -5.06 -41.52 16.21
C GLY A 295 -5.01 -40.01 15.89
N ALA A 296 -5.65 -39.17 16.70
CA ALA A 296 -5.52 -37.73 16.57
C ALA A 296 -4.06 -37.28 16.76
N GLN A 297 -3.63 -36.32 15.95
CA GLN A 297 -2.38 -35.61 16.15
C GLN A 297 -2.47 -34.75 17.42
N LEU A 298 -1.61 -35.02 18.40
CA LEU A 298 -1.56 -34.25 19.64
C LEU A 298 -0.56 -33.09 19.51
N ILE A 299 -1.01 -31.89 19.89
CA ILE A 299 -0.17 -30.70 20.05
C ILE A 299 -0.24 -30.30 21.52
N ASP A 300 0.87 -30.48 22.25
CA ASP A 300 0.95 -30.05 23.65
C ASP A 300 1.09 -28.52 23.75
N GLY A 301 0.05 -27.92 24.34
CA GLY A 301 -0.09 -26.50 24.58
C GLY A 301 0.29 -26.07 25.99
N LYS A 302 0.89 -26.94 26.82
CA LYS A 302 1.30 -26.59 28.17
C LYS A 302 2.17 -25.33 28.20
N GLY A 303 1.78 -24.37 29.03
CA GLY A 303 2.45 -23.06 29.13
C GLY A 303 2.18 -22.11 27.96
N LYS A 304 1.32 -22.49 27.02
CA LYS A 304 0.89 -21.68 25.88
C LYS A 304 -0.57 -21.28 26.01
N THR A 305 -0.93 -20.23 25.30
CA THR A 305 -2.30 -19.74 25.18
C THR A 305 -2.84 -20.11 23.81
N LEU A 306 -4.09 -20.62 23.76
CA LEU A 306 -4.84 -20.81 22.53
C LEU A 306 -5.87 -19.69 22.41
N VAL A 307 -5.80 -18.93 21.32
CA VAL A 307 -6.72 -17.84 21.00
C VAL A 307 -7.49 -18.18 19.72
N PRO A 308 -8.68 -17.59 19.49
CA PRO A 308 -9.31 -17.61 18.17
C PRO A 308 -8.36 -17.04 17.12
N GLY A 309 -8.51 -17.48 15.87
CA GLY A 309 -7.77 -16.90 14.75
C GLY A 309 -8.07 -15.39 14.64
N LEU A 310 -7.02 -14.60 14.40
CA LEU A 310 -7.14 -13.14 14.41
C LEU A 310 -7.87 -12.64 13.17
N TRP A 311 -8.47 -11.46 13.31
CA TRP A 311 -9.14 -10.74 12.24
C TRP A 311 -8.39 -9.45 11.93
N ASP A 312 -8.06 -9.23 10.66
CA ASP A 312 -7.77 -7.88 10.17
C ASP A 312 -9.06 -7.29 9.59
N CYS A 313 -9.59 -6.27 10.27
CA CYS A 313 -10.84 -5.64 9.90
C CYS A 313 -10.71 -4.63 8.75
N HIS A 314 -9.50 -4.34 8.26
CA HIS A 314 -9.27 -3.40 7.17
C HIS A 314 -8.01 -3.74 6.37
N MET A 315 -8.07 -4.82 5.59
CA MET A 315 -6.94 -5.24 4.75
C MET A 315 -7.28 -5.09 3.27
N HIS A 316 -6.59 -4.20 2.58
CA HIS A 316 -6.67 -4.13 1.12
C HIS A 316 -5.88 -5.30 0.50
N VAL A 317 -6.58 -6.30 -0.04
CA VAL A 317 -5.96 -7.51 -0.64
C VAL A 317 -5.36 -7.19 -2.02
N GLY A 318 -4.20 -6.55 -2.02
CA GLY A 318 -3.54 -6.06 -3.24
C GLY A 318 -2.99 -7.17 -4.14
N ASP A 319 -2.46 -8.25 -3.54
CA ASP A 319 -1.81 -9.34 -4.26
C ASP A 319 -2.02 -10.71 -3.58
N ASP A 320 -1.47 -11.76 -4.19
CA ASP A 320 -1.56 -13.14 -3.71
C ASP A 320 -0.63 -13.43 -2.50
N TYR A 321 0.34 -12.55 -2.24
CA TYR A 321 1.30 -12.67 -1.13
C TYR A 321 0.78 -12.03 0.16
N THR A 322 -0.24 -11.17 0.10
CA THR A 322 -1.00 -10.71 1.28
C THR A 322 -1.48 -11.89 2.13
N GLY A 323 -1.95 -12.97 1.51
CA GLY A 323 -2.48 -14.12 2.25
C GLY A 323 -1.48 -14.79 3.17
N PRO A 324 -0.32 -15.24 2.65
CA PRO A 324 0.77 -15.76 3.47
C PRO A 324 1.28 -14.77 4.53
N GLN A 325 1.30 -13.46 4.23
CA GLN A 325 1.70 -12.42 5.19
C GLN A 325 0.74 -12.40 6.38
N GLU A 326 -0.56 -12.28 6.14
CA GLU A 326 -1.60 -12.31 7.18
C GLU A 326 -1.56 -13.59 8.02
N LEU A 327 -1.51 -14.75 7.35
CA LEU A 327 -1.47 -16.04 8.03
C LEU A 327 -0.22 -16.21 8.90
N SER A 328 0.92 -15.63 8.50
CA SER A 328 2.16 -15.67 9.30
C SER A 328 2.03 -14.90 10.62
N LEU A 329 1.11 -13.93 10.68
CA LEU A 329 0.81 -13.12 11.86
C LEU A 329 -0.34 -13.71 12.69
N GLY A 330 -0.90 -14.86 12.29
CA GLY A 330 -2.04 -15.49 12.93
C GLY A 330 -3.40 -14.93 12.52
N VAL A 331 -3.44 -14.06 11.50
CA VAL A 331 -4.68 -13.53 10.91
C VAL A 331 -5.26 -14.58 9.97
N THR A 332 -6.41 -15.13 10.35
CA THR A 332 -7.11 -16.18 9.60
C THR A 332 -8.34 -15.66 8.86
N SER A 333 -8.76 -14.43 9.16
CA SER A 333 -9.89 -13.76 8.54
C SER A 333 -9.53 -12.32 8.25
N VAL A 334 -9.94 -11.81 7.09
CA VAL A 334 -9.74 -10.42 6.71
C VAL A 334 -11.02 -9.84 6.13
N ARG A 335 -11.29 -8.58 6.45
CA ARG A 335 -12.27 -7.79 5.71
C ARG A 335 -11.54 -6.94 4.69
N ASP A 336 -11.82 -7.18 3.41
CA ASP A 336 -11.34 -6.31 2.33
C ASP A 336 -12.35 -5.19 2.14
N PRO A 337 -12.02 -3.94 2.51
CA PRO A 337 -12.98 -2.86 2.46
C PRO A 337 -13.28 -2.40 1.03
N GLY A 338 -12.52 -2.80 0.02
CA GLY A 338 -12.75 -2.39 -1.36
C GLY A 338 -11.52 -2.52 -2.22
N ASN A 339 -11.65 -3.25 -3.32
CA ASN A 339 -10.59 -3.54 -4.27
C ASN A 339 -11.16 -3.75 -5.68
N ASP A 340 -10.33 -4.16 -6.64
CA ASP A 340 -10.82 -4.62 -7.94
C ASP A 340 -11.70 -5.87 -7.76
N ASP A 341 -12.99 -5.76 -8.11
CA ASP A 341 -13.96 -6.83 -7.92
C ASP A 341 -13.59 -8.10 -8.69
N LEU A 342 -13.04 -7.97 -9.90
CA LEU A 342 -12.70 -9.11 -10.76
C LEU A 342 -11.53 -9.90 -10.18
N LEU A 343 -10.49 -9.20 -9.70
CA LEU A 343 -9.35 -9.84 -9.03
C LEU A 343 -9.77 -10.48 -7.71
N THR A 344 -10.70 -9.86 -6.98
CA THR A 344 -11.26 -10.42 -5.74
C THR A 344 -12.00 -11.74 -6.01
N ILE A 345 -12.85 -11.77 -7.04
CA ILE A 345 -13.58 -12.97 -7.46
C ILE A 345 -12.60 -14.07 -7.93
N ASP A 346 -11.58 -13.70 -8.71
CA ASP A 346 -10.55 -14.63 -9.17
C ASP A 346 -9.81 -15.29 -7.98
N ARG A 347 -9.33 -14.50 -7.02
CA ARG A 347 -8.68 -15.01 -5.80
C ARG A 347 -9.58 -15.97 -5.04
N ARG A 348 -10.85 -15.60 -4.83
CA ARG A 348 -11.83 -16.47 -4.16
C ARG A 348 -12.01 -17.80 -4.89
N THR A 349 -12.10 -17.80 -6.22
CA THR A 349 -12.16 -19.01 -7.04
C THR A 349 -10.91 -19.88 -6.85
N ARG A 350 -9.71 -19.27 -6.85
CA ARG A 350 -8.44 -19.99 -6.66
C ARG A 350 -8.26 -20.53 -5.25
N ILE A 351 -8.71 -19.81 -4.23
CA ILE A 351 -8.74 -20.27 -2.83
C ILE A 351 -9.64 -21.50 -2.71
N ALA A 352 -10.86 -21.43 -3.23
CA ALA A 352 -11.81 -22.55 -3.21
C ALA A 352 -11.28 -23.80 -3.94
N ALA A 353 -10.45 -23.60 -4.96
CA ALA A 353 -9.79 -24.68 -5.70
C ALA A 353 -8.50 -25.22 -5.03
N GLY A 354 -8.11 -24.70 -3.85
CA GLY A 354 -6.87 -25.10 -3.17
C GLY A 354 -5.59 -24.69 -3.91
N LYS A 355 -5.64 -23.59 -4.68
CA LYS A 355 -4.51 -23.09 -5.49
C LYS A 355 -3.87 -21.81 -4.96
N LEU A 356 -4.49 -21.19 -3.95
CA LEU A 356 -4.01 -19.97 -3.30
C LEU A 356 -4.18 -20.11 -1.79
N LEU A 357 -3.10 -19.85 -1.04
CA LEU A 357 -3.11 -19.86 0.43
C LEU A 357 -3.53 -18.48 0.92
N PHE A 358 -4.64 -18.40 1.64
CA PHE A 358 -5.22 -17.12 2.04
C PHE A 358 -6.08 -17.26 3.31
N PRO A 359 -6.21 -16.22 4.15
CA PRO A 359 -7.27 -16.14 5.15
C PRO A 359 -8.66 -16.14 4.50
N HIS A 360 -9.70 -16.31 5.32
CA HIS A 360 -11.07 -16.07 4.87
C HIS A 360 -11.26 -14.58 4.55
N VAL A 361 -11.65 -14.27 3.31
CA VAL A 361 -11.85 -12.89 2.86
C VAL A 361 -13.34 -12.55 2.87
N TYR A 362 -13.67 -11.44 3.53
CA TYR A 362 -15.00 -10.84 3.55
C TYR A 362 -14.94 -9.52 2.77
N PRO A 363 -15.18 -9.53 1.46
CA PRO A 363 -14.93 -8.36 0.62
C PRO A 363 -16.15 -7.44 0.52
N SER A 364 -15.89 -6.14 0.46
CA SER A 364 -16.83 -5.09 0.08
C SER A 364 -16.56 -4.58 -1.35
N SER A 365 -17.61 -4.23 -2.08
CA SER A 365 -17.45 -3.60 -3.38
C SER A 365 -17.28 -2.09 -3.20
N LEU A 366 -16.20 -1.51 -3.73
CA LEU A 366 -15.96 -0.07 -3.67
C LEU A 366 -16.79 0.65 -4.73
N ILE A 367 -17.66 1.58 -4.33
CA ILE A 367 -18.53 2.36 -5.19
C ILE A 367 -18.21 3.85 -5.00
N ASP A 368 -17.98 4.56 -6.11
CA ASP A 368 -17.66 5.99 -6.09
C ASP A 368 -18.37 6.72 -7.24
N GLY A 369 -18.43 8.06 -7.14
CA GLY A 369 -18.92 8.91 -8.22
C GLY A 369 -17.87 9.18 -9.28
N LYS A 370 -18.32 9.58 -10.48
CA LYS A 370 -17.43 10.09 -11.54
C LYS A 370 -16.98 11.53 -11.24
N GLY A 371 -15.67 11.76 -11.24
CA GLY A 371 -15.10 13.10 -11.04
C GLY A 371 -13.57 13.09 -11.08
N PRO A 372 -12.93 14.26 -10.88
CA PRO A 372 -11.47 14.39 -10.92
C PRO A 372 -10.75 13.65 -9.77
N TYR A 373 -11.49 13.22 -8.74
CA TYR A 373 -10.94 12.55 -7.56
C TYR A 373 -11.56 11.16 -7.32
N THR A 374 -12.12 10.55 -8.38
CA THR A 374 -12.64 9.17 -8.33
C THR A 374 -11.55 8.20 -7.85
N ALA A 375 -11.92 7.28 -6.95
CA ALA A 375 -10.99 6.27 -6.44
C ALA A 375 -10.52 5.28 -7.53
N GLN A 376 -9.26 4.85 -7.42
CA GLN A 376 -8.50 4.18 -8.49
C GLN A 376 -8.96 2.76 -8.83
N VAL A 377 -9.76 2.13 -7.98
CA VAL A 377 -10.32 0.77 -8.15
C VAL A 377 -11.83 0.76 -7.95
N ALA A 378 -12.46 1.94 -7.93
CA ALA A 378 -13.89 2.02 -7.68
C ALA A 378 -14.71 1.58 -8.88
N ASN A 379 -15.87 1.02 -8.57
CA ASN A 379 -16.98 0.93 -9.49
C ASN A 379 -17.66 2.29 -9.56
N VAL A 380 -17.59 2.91 -10.74
CA VAL A 380 -17.98 4.30 -10.92
C VAL A 380 -19.46 4.40 -11.29
N ALA A 381 -20.23 5.09 -10.46
CA ALA A 381 -21.61 5.46 -10.74
C ALA A 381 -21.69 6.89 -11.29
N THR A 382 -22.57 7.10 -12.27
CA THR A 382 -22.91 8.43 -12.82
C THR A 382 -24.35 8.85 -12.52
N SER A 383 -25.14 7.96 -11.90
CA SER A 383 -26.50 8.23 -11.43
C SER A 383 -26.87 7.38 -10.23
N GLN A 384 -27.95 7.73 -9.52
CA GLN A 384 -28.49 6.91 -8.43
C GLN A 384 -28.88 5.50 -8.91
N ALA A 385 -29.47 5.39 -10.10
CA ALA A 385 -29.88 4.09 -10.65
C ALA A 385 -28.67 3.18 -10.91
N GLU A 386 -27.56 3.75 -11.41
CA GLU A 386 -26.31 3.01 -11.57
C GLU A 386 -25.70 2.63 -10.23
N ALA A 387 -25.74 3.50 -9.22
CA ALA A 387 -25.25 3.18 -7.88
C ALA A 387 -26.01 1.99 -7.27
N ILE A 388 -27.34 1.95 -7.40
CA ILE A 388 -28.19 0.83 -6.98
C ILE A 388 -27.84 -0.44 -7.77
N ALA A 389 -27.66 -0.36 -9.09
CA ALA A 389 -27.26 -1.50 -9.90
C ALA A 389 -25.87 -2.07 -9.51
N LEU A 390 -24.95 -1.22 -9.04
CA LEU A 390 -23.67 -1.66 -8.51
C LEU A 390 -23.81 -2.41 -7.18
N VAL A 391 -24.76 -2.01 -6.31
CA VAL A 391 -25.12 -2.76 -5.09
C VAL A 391 -25.67 -4.15 -5.45
N ASP A 392 -26.61 -4.22 -6.40
CA ASP A 392 -27.17 -5.49 -6.90
C ASP A 392 -26.05 -6.43 -7.39
N ARG A 393 -25.11 -5.86 -8.15
CA ARG A 393 -23.97 -6.60 -8.70
C ARG A 393 -23.02 -7.07 -7.59
N ALA A 394 -22.78 -6.26 -6.56
CA ALA A 394 -21.95 -6.65 -5.42
C ALA A 394 -22.54 -7.90 -4.74
N LYS A 395 -23.85 -7.91 -4.45
CA LYS A 395 -24.52 -9.09 -3.88
C LYS A 395 -24.46 -10.30 -4.81
N ALA A 396 -24.77 -10.11 -6.09
CA ALA A 396 -24.75 -11.18 -7.08
C ALA A 396 -23.35 -11.83 -7.19
N ASN A 397 -22.30 -11.04 -7.01
CA ASN A 397 -20.91 -11.51 -6.98
C ASN A 397 -20.48 -12.05 -5.61
N GLY A 398 -21.38 -12.16 -4.63
CA GLY A 398 -21.11 -12.75 -3.31
C GLY A 398 -20.23 -11.87 -2.41
N PHE A 399 -20.27 -10.55 -2.57
CA PHE A 399 -19.66 -9.61 -1.63
C PHE A 399 -20.50 -9.52 -0.35
N THR A 400 -19.85 -9.14 0.76
CA THR A 400 -20.47 -9.04 2.09
C THR A 400 -20.84 -7.60 2.45
N GLY A 401 -20.33 -6.62 1.70
CA GLY A 401 -20.65 -5.21 1.91
C GLY A 401 -20.44 -4.34 0.68
N VAL A 402 -20.75 -3.06 0.85
CA VAL A 402 -20.44 -1.99 -0.10
C VAL A 402 -19.73 -0.86 0.64
N LYS A 403 -18.71 -0.31 -0.01
CA LYS A 403 -17.96 0.83 0.49
C LYS A 403 -18.22 2.04 -0.39
N PHE A 404 -18.76 3.10 0.18
CA PHE A 404 -18.87 4.37 -0.52
C PHE A 404 -17.63 5.24 -0.31
N TYR A 405 -17.41 6.18 -1.23
CA TYR A 405 -16.20 6.98 -1.26
C TYR A 405 -16.47 8.48 -1.48
N GLY A 406 -15.41 9.27 -1.42
CA GLY A 406 -15.51 10.73 -1.33
C GLY A 406 -16.14 11.45 -2.54
N THR A 407 -16.08 10.89 -3.75
CA THR A 407 -16.67 11.50 -4.97
C THR A 407 -18.13 11.07 -5.17
N PHE A 408 -18.63 10.12 -4.38
CA PHE A 408 -20.01 9.66 -4.43
C PHE A 408 -20.97 10.82 -4.16
N ASN A 409 -22.07 10.90 -4.91
CA ASN A 409 -23.04 11.97 -4.71
C ASN A 409 -23.88 11.65 -3.45
N PRO A 410 -23.82 12.49 -2.40
CA PRO A 410 -24.52 12.21 -1.15
C PRO A 410 -26.03 12.09 -1.32
N ALA A 411 -26.62 12.76 -2.32
CA ALA A 411 -28.07 12.65 -2.60
C ALA A 411 -28.51 11.23 -3.00
N TRP A 412 -27.59 10.37 -3.44
CA TRP A 412 -27.88 8.97 -3.79
C TRP A 412 -27.80 8.04 -2.58
N LEU A 413 -27.18 8.46 -1.47
CA LEU A 413 -26.91 7.59 -0.32
C LEU A 413 -28.18 6.92 0.21
N PRO A 414 -29.26 7.64 0.59
CA PRO A 414 -30.42 7.02 1.23
C PRO A 414 -31.05 5.88 0.42
N ALA A 415 -31.15 6.05 -0.91
CA ALA A 415 -31.72 5.02 -1.77
C ALA A 415 -30.75 3.85 -1.99
N THR A 416 -29.45 4.13 -2.05
CA THR A 416 -28.42 3.12 -2.34
C THR A 416 -28.13 2.26 -1.09
N THR A 417 -28.09 2.86 0.10
CA THR A 417 -27.96 2.15 1.37
C THR A 417 -29.19 1.30 1.68
N ALA A 418 -30.40 1.81 1.40
CA ALA A 418 -31.63 1.04 1.55
C ALA A 418 -31.64 -0.23 0.69
N GLU A 419 -31.14 -0.17 -0.56
CA GLU A 419 -31.00 -1.37 -1.38
C GLU A 419 -29.92 -2.33 -0.84
N ALA A 420 -28.79 -1.80 -0.34
CA ALA A 420 -27.76 -2.64 0.27
C ALA A 420 -28.30 -3.40 1.48
N HIS A 421 -29.03 -2.74 2.37
CA HIS A 421 -29.67 -3.35 3.53
C HIS A 421 -30.75 -4.37 3.14
N LYS A 422 -31.56 -4.09 2.11
CA LYS A 422 -32.53 -5.05 1.56
C LYS A 422 -31.88 -6.35 1.11
N GLN A 423 -30.61 -6.30 0.69
CA GLN A 423 -29.82 -7.47 0.28
C GLN A 423 -28.94 -8.06 1.39
N GLY A 424 -28.99 -7.49 2.60
CA GLY A 424 -28.18 -7.88 3.74
C GLY A 424 -26.69 -7.60 3.56
N LEU A 425 -26.34 -6.57 2.79
CA LEU A 425 -24.98 -6.07 2.64
C LEU A 425 -24.67 -5.06 3.75
N HIS A 426 -23.47 -5.14 4.32
CA HIS A 426 -22.95 -4.14 5.25
C HIS A 426 -22.56 -2.85 4.51
N VAL A 427 -22.95 -1.70 5.03
CA VAL A 427 -22.68 -0.38 4.45
C VAL A 427 -21.62 0.35 5.27
N HIS A 428 -20.52 0.73 4.62
CA HIS A 428 -19.44 1.47 5.29
C HIS A 428 -18.68 2.37 4.30
N GLY A 429 -17.64 3.05 4.78
CA GLY A 429 -16.67 3.68 3.91
C GLY A 429 -16.23 5.07 4.31
N HIS A 430 -15.78 5.82 3.31
CA HIS A 430 -15.42 7.22 3.49
C HIS A 430 -16.67 8.07 3.44
N ILE A 431 -16.63 9.22 4.12
CA ILE A 431 -17.73 10.17 4.08
C ILE A 431 -17.71 10.90 2.72
N PRO A 432 -18.80 10.82 1.92
CA PRO A 432 -18.91 11.60 0.69
C PRO A 432 -18.71 13.09 0.93
N ALA A 433 -18.06 13.77 -0.01
CA ALA A 433 -17.76 15.17 0.15
C ALA A 433 -19.04 16.02 0.29
N GLY A 434 -18.99 17.02 1.18
CA GLY A 434 -20.10 17.94 1.40
C GLY A 434 -21.07 17.55 2.52
N ILE A 435 -20.92 16.37 3.13
CA ILE A 435 -21.70 15.95 4.30
C ILE A 435 -20.82 15.62 5.50
N ARG A 436 -21.42 15.59 6.70
CA ARG A 436 -20.75 15.20 7.94
C ARG A 436 -21.02 13.71 8.23
N PRO A 437 -20.22 13.07 9.09
CA PRO A 437 -20.40 11.64 9.41
C PRO A 437 -21.78 11.31 10.02
N MET A 438 -22.36 12.21 10.82
CA MET A 438 -23.73 12.06 11.33
C MET A 438 -24.77 11.96 10.21
N ASP A 439 -24.57 12.66 9.09
CA ASP A 439 -25.45 12.59 7.93
C ASP A 439 -25.32 11.22 7.25
N ALA A 440 -24.09 10.70 7.09
CA ALA A 440 -23.87 9.35 6.56
C ALA A 440 -24.49 8.25 7.44
N ILE A 441 -24.43 8.39 8.77
CA ILE A 441 -25.15 7.50 9.71
C ILE A 441 -26.66 7.62 9.53
N ALA A 442 -27.18 8.83 9.36
CA ALA A 442 -28.62 9.05 9.11
C ALA A 442 -29.07 8.41 7.79
N ASP A 443 -28.19 8.42 6.79
CA ASP A 443 -28.41 7.84 5.47
C ASP A 443 -28.13 6.34 5.41
N GLY A 444 -27.81 5.68 6.52
CA GLY A 444 -27.78 4.22 6.61
C GLY A 444 -26.39 3.57 6.61
N TYR A 445 -25.33 4.29 7.02
CA TYR A 445 -24.06 3.65 7.32
C TYR A 445 -24.17 2.76 8.55
N ASP A 446 -23.59 1.56 8.48
CA ASP A 446 -23.43 0.62 9.59
C ASP A 446 -22.08 0.79 10.28
N GLU A 447 -21.11 1.41 9.60
CA GLU A 447 -19.77 1.69 10.10
C GLU A 447 -19.21 2.99 9.53
N ILE A 448 -18.48 3.74 10.36
CA ILE A 448 -17.56 4.78 9.88
C ILE A 448 -16.15 4.19 9.82
N THR A 449 -15.61 4.13 8.61
CA THR A 449 -14.27 3.59 8.34
C THR A 449 -13.24 4.71 8.43
N HIS A 450 -12.17 4.54 9.19
CA HIS A 450 -11.12 5.50 9.54
C HIS A 450 -11.49 6.54 10.61
N ILE A 451 -10.58 6.74 11.58
CA ILE A 451 -10.77 7.68 12.69
C ILE A 451 -10.86 9.14 12.22
N ASN A 452 -10.21 9.49 11.11
CA ASN A 452 -10.22 10.85 10.56
C ASN A 452 -11.64 11.30 10.20
N TRP A 453 -12.50 10.38 9.74
CA TRP A 453 -13.88 10.70 9.42
C TRP A 453 -14.70 10.99 10.66
N ILE A 454 -14.52 10.23 11.75
CA ILE A 454 -15.20 10.53 13.01
C ILE A 454 -14.83 11.94 13.49
N ILE A 455 -13.54 12.30 13.43
CA ILE A 455 -13.05 13.64 13.79
C ILE A 455 -13.61 14.73 12.86
N MET A 456 -13.90 14.41 11.60
CA MET A 456 -14.54 15.36 10.67
C MET A 456 -15.93 15.84 11.12
N GLN A 457 -16.59 15.15 12.03
CA GLN A 457 -17.83 15.64 12.64
C GLN A 457 -17.65 17.00 13.32
N ALA A 458 -16.51 17.25 13.94
CA ALA A 458 -16.22 18.48 14.68
C ALA A 458 -15.32 19.47 13.90
N MET A 459 -14.98 19.17 12.64
CA MET A 459 -14.14 20.07 11.84
C MET A 459 -14.88 21.35 11.44
N PRO A 460 -14.16 22.47 11.24
CA PRO A 460 -14.74 23.72 10.74
C PRO A 460 -15.52 23.52 9.43
N ASP A 461 -16.59 24.29 9.25
CA ASP A 461 -17.42 24.23 8.03
C ASP A 461 -16.61 24.52 6.75
N SER A 462 -15.49 25.21 6.84
CA SER A 462 -14.60 25.45 5.70
C SER A 462 -13.93 24.19 5.15
N VAL A 463 -13.86 23.10 5.92
CA VAL A 463 -13.24 21.83 5.52
C VAL A 463 -14.20 20.95 4.71
N ILE A 464 -15.48 20.90 5.11
CA ILE A 464 -16.44 19.89 4.60
C ILE A 464 -16.72 20.02 3.09
N PRO A 465 -16.98 21.23 2.52
CA PRO A 465 -17.27 21.39 1.09
C PRO A 465 -16.11 21.05 0.15
N VAL A 466 -14.87 21.15 0.64
CA VAL A 466 -13.64 20.89 -0.14
C VAL A 466 -12.95 19.59 0.26
N SER A 467 -13.62 18.77 1.05
CA SER A 467 -13.13 17.47 1.49
C SER A 467 -13.01 16.44 0.36
N ASN A 468 -13.33 16.77 -0.89
CA ASN A 468 -13.09 15.84 -2.00
C ASN A 468 -11.61 15.69 -2.41
N GLY A 469 -10.71 16.50 -1.84
CA GLY A 469 -9.26 16.46 -2.07
C GLY A 469 -8.45 16.35 -0.77
N ILE A 470 -7.24 16.91 -0.76
CA ILE A 470 -6.27 16.79 0.35
C ILE A 470 -6.79 17.28 1.71
N MET A 471 -7.75 18.21 1.72
CA MET A 471 -8.36 18.75 2.94
C MET A 471 -9.02 17.69 3.83
N ARG A 472 -9.34 16.51 3.28
CA ARG A 472 -9.84 15.35 4.03
C ARG A 472 -8.80 14.73 4.96
N PHE A 473 -7.51 15.02 4.73
CA PHE A 473 -6.38 14.61 5.55
C PHE A 473 -5.78 15.81 6.29
N GLU A 474 -5.56 16.92 5.59
CA GLU A 474 -4.99 18.15 6.18
C GLU A 474 -5.94 18.83 7.17
N GLY A 475 -7.25 18.77 6.94
CA GLY A 475 -8.24 19.34 7.86
C GLY A 475 -8.10 18.75 9.25
N PRO A 476 -8.25 17.42 9.41
CA PRO A 476 -7.98 16.75 10.69
C PRO A 476 -6.56 17.03 11.22
N GLY A 477 -5.52 16.94 10.38
CA GLY A 477 -4.14 17.19 10.83
C GLY A 477 -3.92 18.61 11.39
N ARG A 478 -4.62 19.61 10.84
CA ARG A 478 -4.50 21.02 11.24
C ARG A 478 -5.37 21.38 12.44
N TYR A 479 -6.60 20.88 12.47
CA TYR A 479 -7.64 21.37 13.38
C TYR A 479 -8.02 20.37 14.48
N ALA A 480 -7.61 19.10 14.43
CA ALA A 480 -7.98 18.11 15.45
C ALA A 480 -7.49 18.50 16.86
N LYS A 481 -6.35 19.19 16.96
CA LYS A 481 -5.84 19.74 18.23
C LYS A 481 -6.78 20.75 18.90
N ASP A 482 -7.67 21.37 18.13
CA ASP A 482 -8.61 22.39 18.58
C ASP A 482 -10.03 21.81 18.78
N VAL A 483 -10.22 20.51 18.53
CA VAL A 483 -11.50 19.83 18.76
C VAL A 483 -11.68 19.56 20.24
N ASP A 484 -12.78 20.07 20.80
CA ASP A 484 -13.27 19.63 22.10
C ASP A 484 -13.91 18.23 21.97
N LEU A 485 -13.18 17.20 22.40
CA LEU A 485 -13.63 15.80 22.35
C LEU A 485 -14.83 15.54 23.27
N ASP A 486 -15.01 16.36 24.32
CA ASP A 486 -16.18 16.33 25.20
C ASP A 486 -17.27 17.33 24.76
N GLY A 487 -17.04 18.02 23.65
CA GLY A 487 -17.96 18.99 23.07
C GLY A 487 -19.19 18.34 22.47
N ALA A 488 -20.23 19.14 22.26
CA ALA A 488 -21.52 18.67 21.74
C ALA A 488 -21.42 17.87 20.42
N PRO A 489 -20.61 18.27 19.42
CA PRO A 489 -20.49 17.50 18.16
C PRO A 489 -19.96 16.08 18.37
N MET A 490 -18.92 15.92 19.19
CA MET A 490 -18.29 14.62 19.44
C MET A 490 -19.14 13.72 20.35
N ARG A 491 -19.74 14.29 21.40
CA ARG A 491 -20.69 13.55 22.25
C ARG A 491 -21.92 13.07 21.47
N ALA A 492 -22.42 13.88 20.54
CA ALA A 492 -23.58 13.53 19.73
C ALA A 492 -23.30 12.34 18.80
N ILE A 493 -22.17 12.35 18.09
CA ILE A 493 -21.81 11.24 17.21
C ILE A 493 -21.51 9.97 17.99
N VAL A 494 -20.71 10.04 19.07
CA VAL A 494 -20.40 8.86 19.89
C VAL A 494 -21.67 8.24 20.49
N SER A 495 -22.59 9.07 21.01
CA SER A 495 -23.87 8.61 21.54
C SER A 495 -24.75 7.98 20.46
N THR A 496 -24.79 8.60 19.27
CA THR A 496 -25.57 8.08 18.14
C THR A 496 -25.01 6.75 17.66
N MET A 497 -23.69 6.63 17.52
CA MET A 497 -23.04 5.38 17.14
C MET A 497 -23.31 4.28 18.16
N ALA A 498 -23.18 4.57 19.46
CA ALA A 498 -23.48 3.60 20.51
C ALA A 498 -24.96 3.15 20.50
N THR A 499 -25.90 4.10 20.35
CA THR A 499 -27.34 3.82 20.36
C THR A 499 -27.79 3.03 19.13
N LYS A 500 -27.20 3.32 17.95
CA LYS A 500 -27.54 2.67 16.68
C LYS A 500 -26.66 1.45 16.37
N HIS A 501 -25.71 1.11 17.24
CA HIS A 501 -24.71 0.06 17.02
C HIS A 501 -23.87 0.29 15.74
N ILE A 502 -23.49 1.54 15.48
CA ILE A 502 -22.58 1.87 14.37
C ILE A 502 -21.15 1.54 14.78
N TYR A 503 -20.48 0.74 13.96
CA TYR A 503 -19.09 0.35 14.20
C TYR A 503 -18.13 1.49 13.87
N SER A 504 -16.99 1.48 14.56
CA SER A 504 -15.82 2.28 14.21
C SER A 504 -14.71 1.34 13.79
N ASP A 505 -14.24 1.47 12.56
CA ASP A 505 -13.02 0.87 12.09
C ASP A 505 -11.94 1.96 12.03
N PRO A 506 -11.24 2.26 13.14
CA PRO A 506 -10.46 3.49 13.23
C PRO A 506 -9.19 3.48 12.38
N THR A 507 -8.72 2.29 11.96
CA THR A 507 -7.45 2.10 11.25
C THR A 507 -6.30 2.93 11.85
N MET A 508 -6.14 2.90 13.17
CA MET A 508 -5.24 3.82 13.88
C MET A 508 -3.82 3.79 13.33
N VAL A 509 -3.30 2.61 12.98
CA VAL A 509 -1.96 2.44 12.39
C VAL A 509 -1.79 3.24 11.09
N ALA A 510 -2.84 3.30 10.25
CA ALA A 510 -2.77 4.04 8.99
C ALA A 510 -2.67 5.57 9.20
N PHE A 511 -3.34 6.10 10.23
CA PHE A 511 -3.34 7.55 10.52
C PHE A 511 -2.28 7.99 11.52
N GLU A 512 -1.80 7.09 12.38
CA GLU A 512 -0.66 7.34 13.25
C GLU A 512 0.57 7.69 12.41
N GLY A 513 0.82 6.91 11.35
CA GLY A 513 1.87 7.23 10.39
C GLY A 513 1.73 8.63 9.82
N LEU A 514 0.51 9.04 9.45
CA LEU A 514 0.25 10.34 8.81
C LEU A 514 0.43 11.54 9.73
N TYR A 515 0.14 11.42 11.03
CA TYR A 515 -0.01 12.58 11.93
C TYR A 515 0.99 12.64 13.09
N VAL A 516 1.66 11.54 13.42
CA VAL A 516 2.52 11.46 14.61
C VAL A 516 4.00 11.71 14.33
N PRO A 517 4.66 10.99 13.41
CA PRO A 517 6.08 11.20 13.16
C PRO A 517 6.35 12.56 12.50
N GLU A 518 7.48 13.15 12.81
CA GLU A 518 8.05 14.25 12.03
C GLU A 518 8.95 13.71 10.89
N ASN A 519 9.34 14.57 9.95
CA ASN A 519 10.28 14.15 8.90
C ASN A 519 11.60 13.62 9.48
N GLY A 520 11.96 12.41 9.09
CA GLY A 520 13.15 11.71 9.60
C GLY A 520 12.91 10.92 10.88
N GLU A 521 11.72 11.00 11.48
CA GLU A 521 11.31 10.12 12.57
C GLU A 521 10.63 8.88 12.04
N LEU A 522 10.90 7.75 12.69
CA LEU A 522 10.25 6.47 12.43
C LEU A 522 8.85 6.47 13.05
N SER A 523 7.84 6.18 12.24
CA SER A 523 6.47 5.98 12.73
C SER A 523 6.43 4.91 13.85
N PRO A 524 5.79 5.20 15.02
CA PRO A 524 5.74 4.27 16.15
C PRO A 524 5.20 2.87 15.80
N SER A 525 4.15 2.80 14.98
CA SER A 525 3.57 1.56 14.44
C SER A 525 4.55 0.68 13.68
N TYR A 526 5.60 1.26 13.08
CA TYR A 526 6.58 0.52 12.29
C TYR A 526 7.85 0.21 13.06
N ALA A 527 8.08 0.84 14.21
CA ALA A 527 9.26 0.62 15.02
C ALA A 527 9.53 -0.86 15.38
N PRO A 528 8.52 -1.68 15.72
CA PRO A 528 8.73 -3.10 15.99
C PRO A 528 9.19 -3.95 14.79
N PHE A 529 9.03 -3.44 13.56
CA PHE A 529 9.30 -4.18 12.31
C PHE A 529 10.58 -3.71 11.60
N VAL A 530 11.32 -2.77 12.20
CA VAL A 530 12.61 -2.34 11.64
C VAL A 530 13.60 -3.52 11.65
N GLY A 531 14.22 -3.76 10.50
CA GLY A 531 15.15 -4.87 10.30
C GLY A 531 14.51 -6.21 9.93
N THR A 532 13.17 -6.33 9.94
CA THR A 532 12.46 -7.51 9.43
C THR A 532 11.96 -7.33 8.00
N LEU A 533 11.87 -6.08 7.53
CA LEU A 533 11.41 -5.72 6.18
C LEU A 533 12.57 -5.61 5.19
N PRO A 534 12.33 -5.80 3.87
CA PRO A 534 13.34 -5.52 2.86
C PRO A 534 13.80 -4.05 2.91
N PRO A 535 14.99 -3.72 2.37
CA PRO A 535 15.61 -2.41 2.59
C PRO A 535 14.78 -1.22 2.08
N PRO A 536 14.21 -1.21 0.86
CA PRO A 536 13.36 -0.10 0.42
C PRO A 536 12.06 0.04 1.25
N PRO A 537 11.32 -1.04 1.57
CA PRO A 537 10.18 -0.99 2.51
C PRO A 537 10.57 -0.53 3.91
N SER A 538 11.74 -0.90 4.43
CA SER A 538 12.18 -0.52 5.79
C SER A 538 12.41 0.99 5.92
N ALA A 539 12.91 1.63 4.85
CA ALA A 539 13.00 3.08 4.76
C ALA A 539 11.60 3.70 4.58
N ALA A 540 10.77 3.17 3.69
CA ALA A 540 9.41 3.71 3.48
C ALA A 540 8.48 3.58 4.70
N SER A 541 8.64 2.53 5.50
CA SER A 541 7.92 2.35 6.77
C SER A 541 8.33 3.35 7.85
N ALA A 542 9.53 3.93 7.75
CA ALA A 542 9.94 4.99 8.68
C ALA A 542 9.16 6.29 8.43
N ALA A 543 8.71 6.53 7.20
CA ALA A 543 8.48 7.87 6.68
C ALA A 543 7.03 8.39 6.65
N ALA A 544 6.10 7.76 7.37
CA ALA A 544 4.68 7.91 7.04
C ALA A 544 4.05 9.31 7.29
N ALA A 545 4.79 10.33 7.71
CA ALA A 545 4.28 11.66 8.10
C ALA A 545 3.76 12.51 6.93
N LEU A 546 2.57 13.10 7.05
CA LEU A 546 2.15 14.25 6.23
C LEU A 546 2.62 15.55 6.90
N GLN A 547 3.34 16.41 6.18
CA GLN A 547 3.61 17.78 6.64
C GLN A 547 2.32 18.62 6.60
N CYS A 548 1.54 18.61 7.68
CA CYS A 548 0.58 19.69 7.91
C CYS A 548 1.36 20.91 8.40
N PRO A 549 1.21 22.10 7.79
CA PRO A 549 1.86 23.30 8.29
C PRO A 549 1.46 23.51 9.76
N ARG A 550 2.44 23.53 10.67
CA ARG A 550 2.21 24.00 12.04
C ARG A 550 1.82 25.48 11.93
N ILE A 551 0.59 25.81 12.30
CA ILE A 551 0.12 27.19 12.46
C ILE A 551 0.42 27.62 13.89
#